data_AF-A0A938LLX6-F1
#
_entry.id   AF-A0A938LLX6-F1
#
_cell.length_a   1.000
_cell.length_b   1.000
_cell.length_c   1.000
_cell.angle_alpha   90.00
_cell.angle_beta   90.00
_cell.angle_gamma   90.00
#
_symmetry.space_group_name_H-M   'P 1'
#
loop_
_entity.id
_entity.type
_entity.pdbx_description
1 polymer ?
#
loop_
_entity_poly.entity_id
_entity_poly.type
_entity_poly.pdbx_seq_one_letter_code
_entity_poly.pdbx_strand_id
1 'polypeptide(L)' 'MLYVGLTDSANKAAFVQSANTYPVTTARWTEWKIPLTEFAGVNLARVKKVTIGVGKRTGATAGGTGRIYVDEIRLIKDKK' A
#
# COMPACT_ATOMS: atom_id res chain seq x y z
N MET A 1 -6.15 -1.94 -9.34
CA MET A 1 -4.79 -1.89 -8.76
C MET A 1 -4.92 -1.45 -7.32
N LEU A 2 -3.99 -1.84 -6.45
CA LEU A 2 -3.94 -1.43 -5.05
C LEU A 2 -2.67 -0.60 -4.85
N TYR A 3 -2.70 0.41 -3.99
CA TYR A 3 -1.49 1.11 -3.59
C TYR A 3 -1.44 1.32 -2.08
N VAL A 4 -0.22 1.34 -1.55
CA VAL A 4 0.09 1.65 -0.15
C VAL A 4 1.00 2.87 -0.12
N GLY A 5 0.73 3.80 0.79
CA GLY A 5 1.60 4.94 1.04
C GLY A 5 1.99 5.04 2.51
N LEU A 6 3.24 5.39 2.77
CA LEU A 6 3.71 5.74 4.10
C LEU A 6 3.94 7.25 4.18
N THR A 7 3.57 7.85 5.30
CA THR A 7 3.88 9.26 5.59
C THR A 7 4.56 9.37 6.95
N ASP A 8 5.70 10.05 7.00
CA ASP A 8 6.44 10.29 8.23
C ASP A 8 5.98 11.53 9.00
N SER A 9 6.51 11.71 10.20
CA SER A 9 6.19 12.84 11.07
C SER A 9 6.49 14.20 10.42
N ALA A 10 7.45 14.26 9.50
CA ALA A 10 7.82 15.46 8.74
C ALA A 10 6.95 15.68 7.47
N ASN A 11 5.87 14.91 7.30
CA ASN A 11 4.97 14.93 6.15
C ASN A 11 5.61 14.49 4.81
N LYS A 12 6.78 13.83 4.82
CA LYS A 12 7.29 13.18 3.61
C LYS A 12 6.49 11.91 3.35
N ALA A 13 6.15 11.66 2.10
CA ALA A 13 5.37 10.51 1.70
C ALA A 13 5.94 9.80 0.47
N ALA A 14 5.87 8.47 0.49
CA ALA A 14 6.19 7.61 -0.64
C ALA A 14 5.07 6.58 -0.82
N PHE A 15 4.82 6.19 -2.06
CA PHE A 15 3.71 5.32 -2.44
C PHE A 15 4.20 4.20 -3.34
N VAL A 16 3.71 2.99 -3.09
CA VAL A 16 4.01 1.79 -3.87
C VAL A 16 2.71 1.25 -4.42
N GLN A 17 2.70 0.87 -5.69
CA GLN A 17 1.54 0.32 -6.37
C GLN A 17 1.75 -1.17 -6.65
N SER A 18 0.69 -1.97 -6.54
CA SER A 18 0.72 -3.39 -6.89
C SER A 18 1.05 -3.57 -8.37
N ALA A 19 1.81 -4.60 -8.70
CA ALA A 19 2.22 -4.88 -10.09
C ALA A 19 1.03 -5.17 -11.03
N ASN A 20 -0.11 -5.62 -10.49
CA ASN A 20 -1.31 -5.95 -11.25
C ASN A 20 -2.58 -5.66 -10.42
N THR A 21 -3.75 -6.01 -10.99
CA THR A 21 -5.06 -5.79 -10.38
C THR A 21 -5.52 -6.91 -9.46
N TYR A 22 -4.82 -8.05 -9.44
CA TYR A 22 -5.24 -9.28 -8.77
C TYR A 22 -5.66 -9.08 -7.30
N PRO A 23 -4.94 -8.32 -6.44
CA PRO A 23 -5.29 -8.18 -5.02
C PRO A 23 -6.67 -7.57 -4.74
N VAL A 24 -7.31 -6.96 -5.74
CA VAL A 24 -8.61 -6.28 -5.59
C VAL A 24 -9.70 -6.86 -6.51
N THR A 25 -9.39 -7.92 -7.26
CA THR A 25 -10.33 -8.57 -8.20
C THR A 25 -10.58 -10.04 -7.87
N THR A 26 -10.03 -10.55 -6.76
CA THR A 26 -10.17 -11.93 -6.32
C THR A 26 -10.79 -11.97 -4.93
N ALA A 27 -11.57 -13.01 -4.65
CA ALA A 27 -12.10 -13.28 -3.31
C ALA A 27 -11.07 -14.00 -2.40
N ARG A 28 -9.93 -14.43 -2.94
CA ARG A 28 -8.88 -15.10 -2.17
C ARG A 28 -8.04 -14.08 -1.41
N TRP A 29 -7.74 -14.36 -0.15
CA TRP A 29 -6.74 -13.61 0.59
C TRP A 29 -5.40 -13.65 -0.15
N THR A 30 -4.87 -12.46 -0.43
CA THR A 30 -3.63 -12.27 -1.18
C THR A 30 -2.68 -11.48 -0.31
N GLU A 31 -1.60 -12.13 0.13
CA GLU A 31 -0.51 -11.43 0.82
C GLU A 31 0.26 -10.57 -0.19
N TRP A 32 0.46 -9.30 0.14
CA TRP A 32 1.31 -8.40 -0.63
C TRP A 32 2.47 -7.91 0.22
N LYS A 33 3.65 -8.48 -0.03
CA LYS A 33 4.90 -8.05 0.60
C LYS A 33 5.49 -6.88 -0.18
N ILE A 34 5.85 -5.83 0.54
CA ILE A 34 6.49 -4.64 -0.03
C ILE A 34 7.83 -4.45 0.70
N PRO A 35 8.97 -4.51 -0.01
CA PRO A 35 10.25 -4.15 0.59
C PRO A 35 10.21 -2.71 1.10
N LEU A 36 10.65 -2.48 2.34
CA LEU A 36 10.61 -1.13 2.92
C LEU A 36 11.47 -0.11 2.14
N THR A 37 12.45 -0.59 1.36
CA THR A 37 13.28 0.21 0.45
C THR A 37 12.50 0.90 -0.66
N GLU A 38 11.30 0.41 -1.00
CA GLU A 38 10.42 1.03 -1.99
C GLU A 38 9.83 2.38 -1.51
N PHE A 39 9.88 2.66 -0.20
CA PHE A 39 9.39 3.92 0.39
C PHE A 39 10.51 4.96 0.52
N ALA A 40 11.24 5.20 -0.58
CA ALA A 40 12.37 6.13 -0.59
C ALA A 40 11.99 7.54 -0.11
N GLY A 41 12.86 8.15 0.69
CA GLY A 41 12.68 9.51 1.22
C GLY A 41 11.77 9.63 2.46
N VAL A 42 11.11 8.56 2.88
CA VAL A 42 10.33 8.50 4.14
C VAL A 42 11.23 8.08 5.29
N ASN A 43 11.15 8.77 6.43
CA ASN A 43 11.76 8.27 7.66
C ASN A 43 10.93 7.12 8.26
N LEU A 44 11.33 5.88 7.97
CA LEU A 44 10.64 4.66 8.40
C LEU A 44 10.59 4.48 9.92
N ALA A 45 11.47 5.14 10.69
CA ALA A 45 11.42 5.13 12.15
C ALA A 45 10.38 6.11 12.73
N ARG A 46 9.74 6.94 11.88
CA ARG A 46 8.77 7.98 12.30
C ARG A 46 7.52 8.01 11.43
N VAL A 47 7.07 6.85 10.95
CA VAL A 47 5.81 6.74 10.20
C VAL A 47 4.64 7.12 11.11
N LYS A 48 3.80 8.07 10.66
CA LYS A 48 2.59 8.50 11.37
C LYS A 48 1.29 8.14 10.66
N LYS A 49 1.35 7.71 9.40
CA LYS A 49 0.18 7.37 8.60
C LYS A 49 0.50 6.29 7.57
N VAL A 50 -0.40 5.33 7.45
CA VAL A 50 -0.48 4.37 6.36
C VAL A 50 -1.71 4.72 5.52
N THR A 51 -1.52 4.89 4.22
CA THR A 51 -2.60 5.10 3.24
C THR A 51 -2.76 3.82 2.44
N ILE A 52 -3.98 3.31 2.32
CA ILE A 52 -4.31 2.22 1.42
C ILE A 52 -5.37 2.74 0.46
N GLY A 53 -5.15 2.59 -0.85
CA GLY A 53 -6.10 3.04 -1.85
C GLY A 53 -6.25 2.08 -3.01
N VAL A 54 -7.44 2.06 -3.60
CA VAL A 54 -7.79 1.23 -4.75
C VAL A 54 -7.83 2.11 -6.00
N GLY A 55 -7.28 1.60 -7.09
CA GLY A 55 -7.14 2.30 -8.36
C GLY A 55 -5.71 2.80 -8.60
N LYS A 56 -5.56 3.71 -9.56
CA LYS A 56 -4.33 4.47 -9.75
C LYS A 56 -4.36 5.69 -8.85
N ARG A 57 -3.28 5.96 -8.11
CA ARG A 57 -3.19 7.15 -7.23
C ARG A 57 -3.34 8.45 -8.03
N THR A 58 -2.75 8.50 -9.21
CA THR A 58 -2.82 9.64 -10.15
C THR A 58 -3.78 9.29 -11.28
N GLY A 59 -4.74 10.17 -11.56
CA GLY A 59 -5.72 9.96 -12.63
C GLY A 59 -6.74 8.85 -12.32
N ALA A 60 -7.23 8.78 -11.08
CA ALA A 60 -8.29 7.86 -10.71
C ALA A 60 -9.58 8.20 -11.46
N THR A 61 -10.23 7.19 -12.05
CA THR A 61 -11.56 7.32 -12.66
C THR A 61 -12.62 7.23 -11.56
N ALA A 62 -13.52 8.22 -11.52
CA ALA A 62 -14.63 8.23 -10.57
C ALA A 62 -15.70 7.18 -10.91
N GLY A 63 -16.55 6.84 -9.94
CA GLY A 63 -17.75 6.02 -10.14
C GLY A 63 -17.58 4.51 -9.89
N GLY A 64 -16.37 4.04 -9.61
CA GLY A 64 -16.15 2.65 -9.19
C GLY A 64 -16.65 2.39 -7.76
N THR A 65 -17.42 1.33 -7.57
CA THR A 65 -17.86 0.85 -6.25
C THR A 65 -17.43 -0.60 -6.03
N GLY A 66 -17.22 -0.98 -4.78
CA GLY A 66 -16.78 -2.31 -4.42
C GLY A 66 -16.47 -2.42 -2.93
N ARG A 67 -16.14 -3.64 -2.49
CA ARG A 67 -15.72 -3.92 -1.12
C ARG A 67 -14.41 -4.66 -1.14
N ILE A 68 -13.47 -4.23 -0.31
CA ILE A 68 -12.24 -4.96 -0.01
C ILE A 68 -12.15 -5.19 1.48
N TYR A 69 -11.44 -6.24 1.86
CA TYR A 69 -11.08 -6.53 3.24
C TYR A 69 -9.56 -6.44 3.35
N VAL A 70 -9.08 -5.82 4.43
CA VAL A 70 -7.66 -5.66 4.71
C VAL A 70 -7.41 -6.21 6.11
N ASP A 71 -6.43 -7.08 6.23
CA ASP A 71 -6.05 -7.70 7.48
C ASP A 71 -4.52 -7.89 7.55
N GLU A 72 -4.00 -8.17 8.73
CA GLU A 72 -2.57 -8.50 8.97
C GLU A 72 -1.58 -7.45 8.46
N ILE A 73 -1.89 -6.16 8.65
CA ILE A 73 -0.94 -5.07 8.37
C ILE A 73 0.21 -5.14 9.39
N ARG A 74 1.36 -5.65 8.97
CA ARG A 74 2.50 -5.89 9.85
C ARG A 74 3.85 -5.71 9.17
N LEU A 75 4.87 -5.43 9.98
CA LEU A 75 6.26 -5.58 9.56
C LEU A 75 6.68 -7.03 9.74
N ILE A 76 7.25 -7.62 8.68
CA ILE A 76 7.85 -8.94 8.74
C ILE A 76 9.37 -8.78 8.59
N LYS A 77 10.12 -9.48 9.44
CA LYS A 77 11.55 -9.62 9.25
C LYS A 77 11.76 -10.64 8.14
N ASP A 78 12.54 -10.27 7.13
CA ASP A 78 12.90 -11.23 6.10
C ASP A 78 13.74 -12.34 6.74
N LYS A 79 13.33 -13.59 6.54
CA LYS A 79 14.09 -14.72 7.08
C LYS A 79 15.30 -14.88 6.17
N LYS A 80 16.49 -14.60 6.70
CA LYS A 80 17.75 -15.05 6.06
C LYS A 80 17.75 -16.56 5.93
#